data_AF-A0A7R9TBI3-F1
#
_entry.id   AF-A0A7R9TBI3-F1
#
_cell.length_a   1.000
_cell.length_b   1.000
_cell.length_c   1.000
_cell.angle_alpha   90.00
_cell.angle_beta   90.00
_cell.angle_gamma   90.00
#
_symmetry.space_group_name_H-M   'P 1'
#
loop_
_entity.id
_entity.type
_entity.pdbx_description
1 polymer ?
#
loop_
_entity_poly.entity_id
_entity_poly.type
_entity_poly.pdbx_seq_one_letter_code
_entity_poly.pdbx_strand_id
1 'polypeptide(L)'
;ADADGAARELDLPTLDVTPFMRGARASQADRAACAAAAMEQCTRVGFLRVTWEGYDRAVVAEAHERLGAFFARPEADKRAASKAAVAKATDSFTSSGYRGVGGSEYNKFRQSWSCQTPAHAPSPSLGAERARRGVPADDADGDGDADGDYVRSAAGRRHFAEAPDPQVPWPTVGAAGEGEVDEGFRAAVLAYYATCEAASAALVAAFEAGLALAPGTLARHMRHHVTSMNCYSHAAPASAAERFPAPAAEGCAGAGGEHE
;
A
#
# COMPACT_ATOMS: atom_id res chain seq x y z
N ALA A 1 -1.36 -27.31 13.28
CA ALA A 1 -2.64 -27.96 12.96
C ALA A 1 -2.84 -29.06 13.98
N ASP A 2 -4.01 -29.12 14.62
CA ASP A 2 -4.35 -30.30 15.42
C ASP A 2 -4.53 -31.50 14.48
N ALA A 3 -4.37 -32.70 15.03
CA ALA A 3 -4.35 -33.96 14.29
C ALA A 3 -5.62 -34.22 13.42
N ASP A 4 -6.70 -33.45 13.62
CA ASP A 4 -7.98 -33.60 12.92
C ASP A 4 -8.22 -32.63 11.74
N GLY A 5 -7.30 -31.70 11.45
CA GLY A 5 -7.43 -30.81 10.28
C GLY A 5 -8.64 -29.86 10.29
N ALA A 6 -9.41 -29.81 11.38
CA ALA A 6 -10.51 -28.87 11.53
C ALA A 6 -9.99 -27.43 11.61
N ALA A 7 -10.50 -26.55 10.74
CA ALA A 7 -10.22 -25.13 10.81
C ALA A 7 -10.67 -24.59 12.17
N ARG A 8 -9.74 -24.03 12.95
CA ARG A 8 -10.07 -23.31 14.18
C ARG A 8 -10.60 -21.94 13.81
N GLU A 9 -11.74 -21.57 14.40
CA GLU A 9 -12.23 -20.20 14.33
C GLU A 9 -11.21 -19.26 15.00
N LEU A 10 -10.71 -18.30 14.23
CA LEU A 10 -9.75 -17.31 14.73
C LEU A 10 -10.52 -16.13 15.31
N ASP A 11 -10.62 -16.06 16.64
CA ASP A 11 -11.16 -14.89 17.32
C ASP A 11 -10.14 -13.74 17.29
N LEU A 12 -10.39 -12.79 16.40
CA LEU A 12 -9.62 -11.55 16.22
C LEU A 12 -10.47 -10.34 16.64
N PRO A 13 -10.39 -9.90 17.90
CA PRO A 13 -11.18 -8.76 18.38
C PRO A 13 -10.79 -7.46 17.67
N THR A 14 -11.76 -6.54 17.54
CA THR A 14 -11.49 -5.23 16.96
C THR A 14 -10.83 -4.31 17.99
N LEU A 15 -9.65 -3.80 17.69
CA LEU A 15 -8.95 -2.77 18.44
C LEU A 15 -9.44 -1.38 18.02
N ASP A 16 -9.96 -0.61 18.97
CA ASP A 16 -10.29 0.81 18.74
C ASP A 16 -9.05 1.69 18.95
N VAL A 17 -8.50 2.24 17.88
CA VAL A 17 -7.30 3.10 17.90
C VAL A 17 -7.63 4.59 18.02
N THR A 18 -8.90 4.95 18.28
CA THR A 18 -9.34 6.34 18.51
C THR A 18 -8.46 7.11 19.52
N PRO A 19 -7.98 6.52 20.65
CA PRO A 19 -7.11 7.23 21.57
C PRO A 19 -5.83 7.76 20.93
N PHE A 20 -5.27 7.02 19.96
CA PHE A 20 -4.07 7.45 19.23
C PHE A 20 -4.41 8.38 18.05
N MET A 21 -5.57 8.21 17.41
CA MET A 21 -6.05 9.15 16.38
C MET A 21 -6.32 10.55 16.95
N ARG A 22 -6.78 10.65 18.20
CA ARG A 22 -7.02 11.92 18.90
C ARG A 22 -5.73 12.56 19.47
N GLY A 23 -4.62 11.83 19.47
CA GLY A 23 -3.33 12.28 20.00
C GLY A 23 -3.41 12.76 21.46
N ALA A 24 -2.95 13.99 21.71
CA ALA A 24 -2.91 14.60 23.03
C ALA A 24 -4.29 14.80 23.68
N ARG A 25 -5.39 14.74 22.91
CA ARG A 25 -6.75 14.91 23.43
C ARG A 25 -7.31 13.66 24.13
N ALA A 26 -6.70 12.49 23.91
CA ALA A 26 -7.10 11.27 24.61
C ALA A 26 -6.49 11.21 26.03
N SER A 27 -7.15 10.50 26.94
CA SER A 27 -6.57 10.26 28.26
C SER A 27 -5.35 9.33 28.16
N GLN A 28 -4.43 9.45 29.11
CA GLN A 28 -3.29 8.52 29.19
C GLN A 28 -3.74 7.09 29.45
N ALA A 29 -4.81 6.90 30.23
CA ALA A 29 -5.38 5.60 30.54
C ALA A 29 -5.92 4.91 29.28
N ASP A 30 -6.67 5.63 28.43
CA ASP A 30 -7.21 5.07 27.18
C ASP A 30 -6.09 4.66 26.21
N ARG A 31 -5.05 5.50 26.09
CA ARG A 31 -3.87 5.17 25.27
C ARG A 31 -3.14 3.93 25.80
N ALA A 32 -2.96 3.82 27.12
CA ALA A 32 -2.32 2.66 27.73
C ALA A 32 -3.13 1.37 27.52
N ALA A 33 -4.46 1.43 27.69
CA ALA A 33 -5.33 0.30 27.44
C ALA A 33 -5.31 -0.16 25.98
N CYS A 34 -5.40 0.79 25.03
CA CYS A 34 -5.30 0.49 23.60
C CYS A 34 -3.93 -0.11 23.23
N ALA A 35 -2.83 0.41 23.78
CA ALA A 35 -1.49 -0.13 23.52
C ALA A 35 -1.34 -1.56 24.07
N ALA A 36 -1.80 -1.81 25.29
CA ALA A 36 -1.77 -3.15 25.89
C ALA A 36 -2.57 -4.17 25.05
N ALA A 37 -3.76 -3.79 24.60
CA ALA A 37 -4.59 -4.63 23.73
C ALA A 37 -3.92 -4.92 22.37
N ALA A 38 -3.23 -3.92 21.78
CA ALA A 38 -2.47 -4.12 20.55
C ALA A 38 -1.32 -5.13 20.76
N MET A 39 -0.54 -4.99 21.84
CA MET A 39 0.56 -5.90 22.16
C MET A 39 0.07 -7.32 22.41
N GLU A 40 -1.04 -7.48 23.13
CA GLU A 40 -1.66 -8.78 23.39
C GLU A 40 -2.07 -9.47 22.09
N GLN A 41 -2.80 -8.79 21.20
CA GLN A 41 -3.24 -9.36 19.93
C GLN A 41 -2.06 -9.70 19.00
N CYS A 42 -1.05 -8.83 18.94
CA CYS A 42 0.18 -9.12 18.18
C CYS A 42 0.91 -10.35 18.73
N THR A 43 0.97 -10.52 20.05
CA THR A 43 1.63 -11.68 20.68
C THR A 43 0.83 -12.97 20.47
N ARG A 44 -0.50 -12.90 20.55
CA ARG A 44 -1.39 -14.07 20.49
C ARG A 44 -1.64 -14.55 19.05
N VAL A 45 -1.93 -13.62 18.14
CA VAL A 45 -2.43 -13.91 16.79
C VAL A 45 -1.49 -13.41 15.69
N GLY A 46 -0.72 -12.37 15.96
CA GLY A 46 0.14 -11.72 14.96
C GLY A 46 -0.60 -10.81 13.98
N PHE A 47 -1.90 -10.59 14.18
CA PHE A 47 -2.75 -9.72 13.36
C PHE A 47 -3.53 -8.76 14.25
N LEU A 48 -3.92 -7.62 13.66
CA LEU A 48 -4.81 -6.63 14.29
C LEU A 48 -5.99 -6.37 13.36
N ARG A 49 -7.19 -6.31 13.92
CA ARG A 49 -8.36 -5.71 13.26
C ARG A 49 -8.63 -4.37 13.93
N VAL A 50 -8.58 -3.26 13.19
CA VAL A 50 -8.66 -1.92 13.79
C VAL A 50 -9.92 -1.16 13.39
N THR A 51 -10.37 -0.27 14.26
CA THR A 51 -11.40 0.74 14.01
C THR A 51 -11.01 2.05 14.68
N TRP A 52 -11.62 3.16 14.28
CA TRP A 52 -11.53 4.42 14.99
C TRP A 52 -12.74 5.30 14.70
N GLU A 53 -12.98 6.26 15.59
CA GLU A 53 -13.98 7.30 15.39
C GLU A 53 -13.61 8.22 14.23
N GLY A 54 -14.58 8.49 13.36
CA GLY A 54 -14.34 9.30 12.16
C GLY A 54 -13.65 8.54 11.03
N TYR A 55 -13.63 7.21 11.06
CA TYR A 55 -13.27 6.41 9.89
C TYR A 55 -14.22 6.72 8.73
N ASP A 56 -13.71 7.43 7.73
CA ASP A 56 -14.49 7.87 6.60
C ASP A 56 -14.70 6.73 5.60
N ARG A 57 -15.84 6.05 5.74
CA ARG A 57 -16.25 4.97 4.84
C ARG A 57 -16.51 5.46 3.41
N ALA A 58 -16.85 6.74 3.23
CA ALA A 58 -17.09 7.30 1.90
C ALA A 58 -15.80 7.42 1.11
N VAL A 59 -14.69 7.80 1.76
CA VAL A 59 -13.35 7.82 1.14
C VAL A 59 -12.95 6.43 0.63
N VAL A 60 -13.19 5.39 1.43
CA VAL A 60 -12.87 4.01 1.03
C VAL A 60 -13.78 3.54 -0.10
N ALA A 61 -15.08 3.83 -0.03
CA ALA A 61 -16.04 3.48 -1.06
C ALA A 61 -15.70 4.15 -2.41
N GLU A 62 -15.41 5.45 -2.40
CA GLU A 62 -15.02 6.21 -3.60
C GLU A 62 -13.74 5.64 -4.23
N ALA A 63 -12.71 5.36 -3.42
CA ALA A 63 -11.47 4.76 -3.93
C ALA A 63 -11.73 3.38 -4.55
N HIS A 64 -12.55 2.55 -3.91
CA HIS A 64 -12.95 1.24 -4.44
C HIS A 64 -13.75 1.36 -5.75
N GLU A 65 -14.67 2.32 -5.84
CA GLU A 65 -15.45 2.58 -7.06
C GLU A 65 -14.52 2.99 -8.22
N ARG A 66 -13.61 3.94 -7.99
CA ARG A 66 -12.64 4.39 -9.02
C ARG A 66 -11.69 3.29 -9.44
N LEU A 67 -11.19 2.49 -8.50
CA LEU A 67 -10.37 1.31 -8.79
C LEU A 67 -11.16 0.26 -9.59
N GLY A 68 -12.41 0.00 -9.22
CA GLY A 68 -13.29 -0.91 -9.94
C GLY A 68 -13.51 -0.45 -11.39
N ALA A 69 -13.84 0.83 -11.58
CA ALA A 69 -14.00 1.43 -12.91
C ALA A 69 -12.70 1.36 -13.74
N PHE A 70 -11.54 1.60 -13.12
CA PHE A 70 -10.24 1.45 -13.79
C PHE A 70 -9.98 0.00 -14.23
N PHE A 71 -10.20 -0.98 -13.35
CA PHE A 71 -9.96 -2.39 -13.66
C PHE A 71 -10.93 -2.97 -14.70
N ALA A 72 -12.08 -2.32 -14.90
CA ALA A 72 -13.05 -2.64 -15.93
C ALA A 72 -12.70 -2.06 -17.32
N ARG A 73 -11.70 -1.18 -17.42
CA ARG A 73 -11.25 -0.62 -18.71
C ARG A 73 -10.61 -1.70 -19.61
N PRO A 74 -10.60 -1.48 -20.93
CA PRO A 74 -9.81 -2.28 -21.87
C PRO A 74 -8.35 -2.47 -21.41
N GLU A 75 -7.76 -3.62 -21.77
CA GLU A 75 -6.39 -3.96 -21.37
C GLU A 75 -5.38 -2.89 -21.81
N ALA A 76 -5.53 -2.34 -23.01
CA ALA A 76 -4.65 -1.27 -23.53
C ALA A 76 -4.66 -0.03 -22.62
N ASP A 77 -5.83 0.41 -22.18
CA ASP A 77 -5.99 1.59 -21.31
C ASP A 77 -5.37 1.36 -19.93
N LYS A 78 -5.53 0.15 -19.38
CA LYS A 78 -4.88 -0.23 -18.11
C LYS A 78 -3.36 -0.30 -18.25
N ARG A 79 -2.85 -0.84 -19.37
CA ARG A 79 -1.41 -0.97 -19.66
C ARG A 79 -0.72 0.38 -19.82
N ALA A 80 -1.42 1.41 -20.29
CA ALA A 80 -0.91 2.79 -20.31
C ALA A 80 -0.58 3.31 -18.89
N ALA A 81 -1.25 2.81 -17.85
CA ALA A 81 -0.97 3.12 -16.45
C ALA A 81 0.08 2.18 -15.81
N SER A 82 1.01 1.61 -16.59
CA SER A 82 2.10 0.76 -16.11
C SER A 82 3.45 1.47 -16.15
N LYS A 83 4.41 1.04 -15.30
CA LYS A 83 5.78 1.56 -15.34
C LYS A 83 6.41 1.50 -16.75
N ALA A 84 6.13 0.44 -17.50
CA ALA A 84 6.70 0.24 -18.83
C ALA A 84 6.15 1.21 -19.89
N ALA A 85 4.99 1.81 -19.63
CA ALA A 85 4.37 2.79 -20.52
C ALA A 85 4.79 4.25 -20.20
N VAL A 86 5.50 4.47 -19.09
CA VAL A 86 5.98 5.81 -18.71
C VAL A 86 7.29 6.11 -19.44
N ALA A 87 7.27 7.19 -20.24
CA ALA A 87 8.50 7.78 -20.75
C ALA A 87 9.22 8.51 -19.61
N LYS A 88 10.52 8.20 -19.42
CA LYS A 88 11.36 8.81 -18.41
C LYS A 88 12.50 9.58 -19.06
N ALA A 89 12.79 10.78 -18.56
CA ALA A 89 13.95 11.58 -18.87
C ALA A 89 15.20 11.13 -18.09
N THR A 90 15.03 10.42 -16.97
CA THR A 90 16.13 9.97 -16.11
C THR A 90 15.96 8.51 -15.65
N ASP A 91 16.91 8.00 -14.87
CA ASP A 91 16.86 6.68 -14.21
C ASP A 91 16.13 6.70 -12.85
N SER A 92 15.42 7.79 -12.53
CA SER A 92 14.68 7.95 -11.27
C SER A 92 13.65 6.83 -11.00
N PHE A 93 13.13 6.77 -9.77
CA PHE A 93 12.11 5.78 -9.44
C PHE A 93 10.74 6.10 -10.06
N THR A 94 10.09 5.07 -10.61
CA THR A 94 8.65 5.07 -10.92
C THR A 94 8.04 3.79 -10.36
N SER A 95 6.93 3.92 -9.65
CA SER A 95 6.16 2.79 -9.11
C SER A 95 5.63 1.89 -10.22
N SER A 96 5.33 0.63 -9.90
CA SER A 96 5.00 -0.35 -10.93
C SER A 96 3.73 -0.03 -11.72
N GLY A 97 2.77 0.69 -11.12
CA GLY A 97 1.47 0.90 -11.73
C GLY A 97 0.71 -0.40 -11.98
N TYR A 98 0.03 -0.47 -13.12
CA TYR A 98 -0.75 -1.62 -13.55
C TYR A 98 0.14 -2.82 -13.88
N ARG A 99 -0.28 -3.98 -13.38
CA ARG A 99 0.19 -5.30 -13.78
C ARG A 99 -1.05 -6.16 -14.05
N GLY A 100 -1.18 -6.64 -15.28
CA GLY A 100 -2.26 -7.56 -15.66
C GLY A 100 -2.12 -8.92 -14.98
N VAL A 101 -3.04 -9.83 -15.32
CA VAL A 101 -3.05 -11.20 -14.81
C VAL A 101 -1.74 -11.89 -15.22
N GLY A 102 -1.02 -12.40 -14.23
CA GLY A 102 0.30 -13.02 -14.44
C GLY A 102 0.21 -14.53 -14.63
N GLY A 103 1.25 -15.12 -15.21
CA GLY A 103 1.34 -16.58 -15.38
C GLY A 103 1.77 -17.36 -14.14
N SER A 104 2.23 -16.69 -13.07
CA SER A 104 2.63 -17.35 -11.83
C SER A 104 1.42 -17.72 -10.98
N GLU A 105 1.49 -18.81 -10.21
CA GLU A 105 0.41 -19.26 -9.32
C GLU A 105 -0.18 -18.13 -8.45
N TYR A 106 0.70 -17.29 -7.89
CA TYR A 106 0.30 -16.16 -7.06
C TYR A 106 -0.47 -15.06 -7.81
N ASN A 107 -0.37 -15.00 -9.14
CA ASN A 107 -0.96 -13.95 -9.97
C ASN A 107 -2.01 -14.46 -10.98
N LYS A 108 -2.30 -15.76 -11.02
CA LYS A 108 -3.14 -16.40 -12.05
C LYS A 108 -4.59 -15.93 -12.12
N PHE A 109 -5.10 -15.22 -11.11
CA PHE A 109 -6.48 -14.71 -11.09
C PHE A 109 -6.60 -13.29 -10.55
N ARG A 110 -5.50 -12.54 -10.55
CA ARG A 110 -5.50 -11.16 -10.08
C ARG A 110 -4.74 -10.25 -11.01
N GLN A 111 -5.31 -9.10 -11.24
CA GLN A 111 -4.60 -7.92 -11.73
C GLN A 111 -4.33 -7.00 -10.55
N SER A 112 -3.30 -6.17 -10.68
CA SER A 112 -2.94 -5.21 -9.63
C SER A 112 -2.64 -3.85 -10.23
N TRP A 113 -2.85 -2.80 -9.44
CA TRP A 113 -2.31 -1.48 -9.68
C TRP A 113 -1.72 -0.98 -8.38
N SER A 114 -0.52 -0.40 -8.43
CA SER A 114 0.17 0.05 -7.23
C SER A 114 0.75 1.43 -7.39
N CYS A 115 0.65 2.23 -6.34
CA CYS A 115 1.30 3.53 -6.22
C CYS A 115 2.04 3.66 -4.90
N GLN A 116 2.80 4.73 -4.80
CA GLN A 116 3.35 5.25 -3.56
C GLN A 116 2.84 6.69 -3.42
N THR A 117 2.88 7.24 -2.21
CA THR A 117 2.68 8.69 -2.04
C THR A 117 3.73 9.42 -2.88
N PRO A 118 3.34 10.28 -3.85
CA PRO A 118 4.30 11.01 -4.66
C PRO A 118 5.15 11.94 -3.76
N ALA A 119 6.47 11.78 -3.81
CA ALA A 119 7.45 12.67 -3.18
C ALA A 119 7.46 14.04 -3.87
N HIS A 120 7.20 14.08 -5.18
CA HIS A 120 6.99 15.31 -5.95
C HIS A 120 5.52 15.50 -6.26
N ALA A 121 4.97 16.61 -5.79
CA ALA A 121 3.66 17.09 -6.20
C ALA A 121 3.82 18.15 -7.30
N PRO A 122 3.47 17.88 -8.57
CA PRO A 122 3.38 18.93 -9.57
C PRO A 122 2.12 19.83 -9.37
N SER A 123 1.27 19.54 -8.37
CA SER A 123 0.03 20.28 -8.13
C SER A 123 0.09 21.17 -6.88
N PRO A 124 -0.35 22.45 -6.96
CA PRO A 124 -0.52 23.34 -5.81
C PRO A 124 -1.38 22.76 -4.67
N SER A 125 -2.31 21.85 -4.99
CA SER A 125 -3.23 21.26 -3.99
C SER A 125 -2.53 20.33 -2.99
N LEU A 126 -1.54 19.55 -3.46
CA LEU A 126 -0.74 18.65 -2.61
C LEU A 126 0.28 19.42 -1.77
N GLY A 127 0.82 20.53 -2.28
CA GLY A 127 1.66 21.46 -1.52
C GLY A 127 0.91 22.06 -0.32
N ALA A 128 -0.35 22.47 -0.54
CA ALA A 128 -1.22 22.97 0.52
C ALA A 128 -1.64 21.88 1.54
N GLU A 129 -1.68 20.60 1.14
CA GLU A 129 -1.96 19.49 2.03
C GLU A 129 -0.73 19.10 2.88
N ARG A 130 0.47 19.08 2.27
CA ARG A 130 1.75 18.91 2.97
C ARG A 130 2.00 20.01 4.01
N ALA A 131 1.76 21.26 3.64
CA ALA A 131 1.88 22.40 4.56
C ALA A 131 0.93 22.28 5.75
N ARG A 132 -0.30 21.80 5.54
CA ARG A 132 -1.27 21.51 6.62
C ARG A 132 -0.83 20.37 7.54
N ARG A 133 -0.01 19.44 7.05
CA ARG A 133 0.57 18.33 7.82
C ARG A 133 1.87 18.71 8.54
N GLY A 134 2.30 19.97 8.48
CA GLY A 134 3.55 20.44 9.10
C GLY A 134 4.81 19.86 8.44
N VAL A 135 4.68 19.34 7.22
CA VAL A 135 5.82 18.97 6.39
C VAL A 135 6.41 20.28 5.87
N PRO A 136 7.69 20.61 6.16
CA PRO A 136 8.32 21.83 5.67
C PRO A 136 8.13 21.96 4.15
N ALA A 137 7.86 23.17 3.67
CA ALA A 137 8.00 23.44 2.25
C ALA A 137 9.45 23.08 1.87
N ASP A 138 9.62 22.26 0.85
CA ASP A 138 10.94 21.90 0.36
C ASP A 138 11.72 23.18 0.07
N ASP A 139 12.84 23.39 0.78
CA ASP A 139 13.84 24.37 0.39
C ASP A 139 14.29 23.98 -1.02
N ALA A 140 13.78 24.75 -1.99
CA ALA A 140 14.28 24.78 -3.34
C ALA A 140 15.69 25.38 -3.28
N ASP A 141 16.58 24.85 -4.12
CA ASP A 141 17.93 25.39 -4.36
C ASP A 141 19.01 25.01 -3.33
N GLY A 142 19.23 23.70 -3.17
CA GLY A 142 20.43 23.17 -2.52
C GLY A 142 20.92 21.90 -3.20
N ASP A 143 21.77 22.03 -4.22
CA ASP A 143 22.65 20.95 -4.67
C ASP A 143 23.58 20.59 -3.51
N GLY A 144 23.33 19.48 -2.82
CA GLY A 144 24.15 19.15 -1.65
C GLY A 144 23.87 17.78 -1.05
N ASP A 145 24.79 16.86 -1.33
CA ASP A 145 25.12 15.70 -0.47
C ASP A 145 25.62 16.13 0.93
N ALA A 146 25.61 17.44 1.23
CA ALA A 146 26.10 18.05 2.45
C ALA A 146 25.10 18.04 3.62
N ASP A 147 23.79 17.91 3.36
CA ASP A 147 22.74 17.89 4.41
C ASP A 147 22.30 16.46 4.81
N GLY A 148 22.82 15.42 4.14
CA GLY A 148 22.49 14.03 4.46
C GLY A 148 21.04 13.62 4.13
N ASP A 149 20.32 14.40 3.31
CA ASP A 149 18.99 14.03 2.85
C ASP A 149 19.08 12.88 1.84
N TYR A 150 18.90 11.65 2.35
CA TYR A 150 18.89 10.44 1.55
C TYR A 150 17.94 10.53 0.35
N VAL A 151 16.81 11.25 0.45
CA VAL A 151 15.80 11.35 -0.62
C VAL A 151 16.38 12.01 -1.87
N ARG A 152 17.18 13.07 -1.69
CA ARG A 152 17.79 13.86 -2.78
C ARG A 152 19.17 13.33 -3.20
N SER A 153 19.73 12.37 -2.46
CA SER A 153 21.01 11.75 -2.78
C SER A 153 20.95 10.92 -4.07
N ALA A 154 22.13 10.66 -4.67
CA ALA A 154 22.23 9.77 -5.83
C ALA A 154 21.74 8.33 -5.53
N ALA A 155 21.84 7.89 -4.28
CA ALA A 155 21.28 6.61 -3.84
C ALA A 155 19.75 6.69 -3.70
N GLY A 156 19.23 7.81 -3.16
CA GLY A 156 17.81 8.10 -3.01
C GLY A 156 17.03 8.08 -4.31
N ARG A 157 17.62 8.61 -5.39
CA ARG A 157 17.05 8.59 -6.75
C ARG A 157 16.59 7.22 -7.25
N ARG A 158 17.14 6.13 -6.70
CA ARG A 158 16.72 4.76 -7.04
C ARG A 158 15.41 4.35 -6.37
N HIS A 159 15.01 5.08 -5.33
CA HIS A 159 13.85 4.81 -4.48
C HIS A 159 12.81 5.93 -4.53
N PHE A 160 13.20 7.13 -4.92
CA PHE A 160 12.34 8.30 -5.06
C PHE A 160 12.43 8.84 -6.50
N ALA A 161 11.31 9.36 -7.01
CA ALA A 161 11.29 9.98 -8.33
C ALA A 161 12.06 11.31 -8.29
N GLU A 162 12.38 11.86 -9.46
CA GLU A 162 12.84 13.24 -9.62
C GLU A 162 12.09 13.88 -10.79
N ALA A 163 11.77 15.17 -10.69
CA ALA A 163 11.18 15.90 -11.81
C ALA A 163 12.13 15.86 -13.04
N PRO A 164 11.62 15.72 -14.27
CA PRO A 164 10.21 15.72 -14.65
C PRO A 164 9.53 14.35 -14.65
N ASP A 165 10.20 13.28 -14.22
CA ASP A 165 9.66 11.92 -14.32
C ASP A 165 8.48 11.71 -13.36
N PRO A 166 7.35 11.15 -13.81
CA PRO A 166 6.25 10.87 -12.93
C PRO A 166 6.59 9.68 -12.01
N GLN A 167 6.40 9.87 -10.69
CA GLN A 167 6.60 8.80 -9.71
C GLN A 167 5.54 7.70 -9.79
N VAL A 168 4.33 8.08 -10.21
CA VAL A 168 3.19 7.19 -10.29
C VAL A 168 2.63 7.25 -11.71
N PRO A 169 2.50 6.09 -12.39
CA PRO A 169 1.83 6.00 -13.68
C PRO A 169 0.31 6.09 -13.46
N TRP A 170 -0.20 7.32 -13.31
CA TRP A 170 -1.62 7.57 -13.12
C TRP A 170 -2.41 7.17 -14.38
N PRO A 171 -3.61 6.56 -14.23
CA PRO A 171 -4.51 6.36 -15.35
C PRO A 171 -4.87 7.69 -16.00
N THR A 172 -5.08 7.67 -17.32
CA THR A 172 -5.55 8.84 -18.09
C THR A 172 -7.02 8.71 -18.46
N VAL A 173 -7.66 9.83 -18.78
CA VAL A 173 -9.00 9.90 -19.39
C VAL A 173 -8.83 10.08 -20.89
N GLY A 174 -9.55 9.28 -21.68
CA GLY A 174 -9.41 9.27 -23.14
C GLY A 174 -8.60 8.07 -23.63
N ALA A 175 -8.03 8.17 -24.83
CA ALA A 175 -7.26 7.09 -25.43
C ALA A 175 -5.99 6.78 -24.62
N ALA A 176 -5.60 5.50 -24.62
CA ALA A 176 -4.43 4.98 -23.92
C ALA A 176 -3.16 5.82 -24.22
N GLY A 177 -2.60 6.44 -23.18
CA GLY A 177 -1.32 7.17 -23.27
C GLY A 177 -1.38 8.58 -23.88
N GLU A 178 -2.53 9.00 -24.42
CA GLU A 178 -2.69 10.32 -25.07
C GLU A 178 -3.60 11.27 -24.28
N GLY A 179 -4.26 10.75 -23.25
CA GLY A 179 -5.20 11.48 -22.40
C GLY A 179 -4.56 12.26 -21.25
N GLU A 180 -5.35 13.14 -20.64
CA GLU A 180 -4.98 13.80 -19.38
C GLU A 180 -5.11 12.83 -18.20
N VAL A 181 -4.38 13.09 -17.11
CA VAL A 181 -4.50 12.30 -15.87
C VAL A 181 -5.95 12.29 -15.38
N ASP A 182 -6.45 11.12 -14.99
CA ASP A 182 -7.72 10.97 -14.31
C ASP A 182 -7.62 11.52 -12.88
N GLU A 183 -7.89 12.82 -12.75
CA GLU A 183 -7.83 13.55 -11.49
C GLU A 183 -8.81 13.00 -10.43
N GLY A 184 -9.96 12.46 -10.86
CA GLY A 184 -10.91 11.82 -9.96
C GLY A 184 -10.35 10.53 -9.36
N PHE A 185 -9.75 9.68 -10.20
CA PHE A 185 -9.04 8.49 -9.75
C PHE A 185 -7.87 8.85 -8.82
N ARG A 186 -7.02 9.80 -9.22
CA ARG A 186 -5.86 10.23 -8.45
C ARG A 186 -6.27 10.74 -7.07
N ALA A 187 -7.24 11.65 -7.01
CA ALA A 187 -7.72 12.23 -5.76
C ALA A 187 -8.31 11.19 -4.82
N ALA A 188 -9.15 10.28 -5.32
CA ALA A 188 -9.76 9.22 -4.52
C ALA A 188 -8.72 8.27 -3.92
N VAL A 189 -7.76 7.81 -4.73
CA VAL A 189 -6.69 6.92 -4.27
C VAL A 189 -5.81 7.61 -3.23
N LEU A 190 -5.42 8.87 -3.44
CA LEU A 190 -4.58 9.60 -2.48
C LEU A 190 -5.33 9.89 -1.16
N ALA A 191 -6.63 10.17 -1.20
CA ALA A 191 -7.43 10.32 0.01
C ALA A 191 -7.51 9.02 0.82
N TYR A 192 -7.70 7.89 0.13
CA TYR A 192 -7.65 6.59 0.79
C TYR A 192 -6.26 6.25 1.33
N TYR A 193 -5.21 6.56 0.58
CA TYR A 193 -3.82 6.39 1.02
C TYR A 193 -3.54 7.19 2.29
N ALA A 194 -3.94 8.46 2.33
CA ALA A 194 -3.80 9.31 3.51
C ALA A 194 -4.54 8.74 4.74
N THR A 195 -5.69 8.12 4.53
CA THR A 195 -6.45 7.43 5.59
C THR A 195 -5.66 6.24 6.15
N CYS A 196 -5.04 5.44 5.27
CA CYS A 196 -4.17 4.32 5.67
C CYS A 196 -2.90 4.81 6.39
N GLU A 197 -2.28 5.90 5.94
CA GLU A 197 -1.12 6.50 6.61
C GLU A 197 -1.48 7.00 8.02
N ALA A 198 -2.62 7.64 8.19
CA ALA A 198 -3.09 8.10 9.50
C ALA A 198 -3.28 6.93 10.48
N ALA A 199 -3.93 5.86 10.02
CA ALA A 199 -4.08 4.63 10.81
C ALA A 199 -2.72 3.99 11.14
N SER A 200 -1.79 3.97 10.18
CA SER A 200 -0.43 3.45 10.40
C SER A 200 0.33 4.28 11.44
N ALA A 201 0.23 5.61 11.41
CA ALA A 201 0.87 6.48 12.38
C ALA A 201 0.29 6.27 13.80
N ALA A 202 -1.03 6.12 13.92
CA ALA A 202 -1.68 5.81 15.18
C ALA A 202 -1.25 4.45 15.74
N LEU A 203 -1.13 3.43 14.89
CA LEU A 203 -0.64 2.11 15.28
C LEU A 203 0.82 2.14 15.73
N VAL A 204 1.69 2.89 15.04
CA VAL A 204 3.08 3.05 15.46
C VAL A 204 3.18 3.74 16.82
N ALA A 205 2.38 4.78 17.07
CA ALA A 205 2.31 5.40 18.38
C ALA A 205 1.79 4.44 19.47
N ALA A 206 0.84 3.56 19.13
CA ALA A 206 0.38 2.51 20.04
C ALA A 206 1.48 1.49 20.37
N PHE A 207 2.28 1.10 19.38
CA PHE A 207 3.42 0.21 19.59
C PHE A 207 4.54 0.87 20.38
N GLU A 208 4.86 2.14 20.14
CA GLU A 208 5.80 2.89 20.97
C GLU A 208 5.36 2.88 22.44
N ALA A 209 4.09 3.15 22.71
CA ALA A 209 3.54 3.10 24.06
C ALA A 209 3.59 1.69 24.67
N GLY A 210 3.21 0.67 23.90
CA GLY A 210 3.21 -0.74 24.35
C GLY A 210 4.61 -1.29 24.62
N LEU A 211 5.62 -0.80 23.91
CA LEU A 211 7.03 -1.14 24.08
C LEU A 211 7.76 -0.24 25.09
N ALA A 212 7.04 0.68 25.74
CA ALA A 212 7.61 1.69 26.64
C ALA A 212 8.74 2.53 26.00
N LEU A 213 8.62 2.82 24.71
CA LEU A 213 9.52 3.71 23.98
C LEU A 213 9.12 5.16 24.14
N ALA A 214 10.08 6.07 24.03
CA ALA A 214 9.80 7.50 23.95
C ALA A 214 8.97 7.79 22.68
N PRO A 215 7.96 8.70 22.74
CA PRO A 215 7.16 9.06 21.57
C PRO A 215 8.04 9.50 20.39
N GLY A 216 7.76 8.98 19.20
CA GLY A 216 8.48 9.29 17.96
C GLY A 216 9.73 8.45 17.71
N THR A 217 10.10 7.54 18.62
CA THR A 217 11.26 6.63 18.44
C THR A 217 11.15 5.79 17.18
N LEU A 218 9.97 5.23 16.89
CA LEU A 218 9.68 4.47 15.67
C LEU A 218 9.17 5.40 14.56
N ALA A 219 8.33 6.38 14.89
CA ALA A 219 7.74 7.27 13.88
C ALA A 219 8.77 8.05 13.07
N ARG A 220 9.96 8.35 13.63
CA ARG A 220 11.05 8.98 12.88
C ARG A 220 11.54 8.16 11.69
N HIS A 221 11.49 6.83 11.79
CA HIS A 221 11.87 5.94 10.69
C HIS A 221 10.80 5.90 9.59
N MET A 222 9.62 6.45 9.86
CA MET A 222 8.53 6.59 8.90
C MET A 222 8.50 7.97 8.22
N ARG A 223 9.46 8.88 8.45
CA ARG A 223 9.40 10.21 7.80
C ARG A 223 9.66 10.16 6.29
N HIS A 224 10.59 9.31 5.87
CA HIS A 224 11.00 9.13 4.47
C HIS A 224 10.82 7.67 4.05
N HIS A 225 9.63 7.14 4.34
CA HIS A 225 9.34 5.73 4.11
C HIS A 225 8.78 5.51 2.71
N VAL A 226 9.16 4.39 2.13
CA VAL A 226 8.62 3.90 0.86
C VAL A 226 7.41 3.01 1.16
N THR A 227 6.29 3.60 1.59
CA THR A 227 5.03 2.83 1.59
C THR A 227 4.59 2.61 0.15
N SER A 228 3.84 1.53 -0.06
CA SER A 228 3.14 1.31 -1.32
C SER A 228 1.71 0.89 -1.03
N MET A 229 0.78 1.47 -1.78
CA MET A 229 -0.59 0.97 -1.85
C MET A 229 -0.65 0.00 -3.02
N ASN A 230 -1.04 -1.23 -2.75
CA ASN A 230 -1.27 -2.25 -3.75
C ASN A 230 -2.76 -2.56 -3.81
N CYS A 231 -3.39 -2.18 -4.91
CA CYS A 231 -4.80 -2.45 -5.18
C CYS A 231 -4.91 -3.69 -6.07
N TYR A 232 -5.77 -4.61 -5.69
CA TYR A 232 -5.97 -5.87 -6.43
C TYR A 232 -7.41 -5.96 -6.91
N SER A 233 -7.58 -6.48 -8.12
CA SER A 233 -8.87 -6.94 -8.62
C SER A 233 -8.74 -8.41 -8.95
N HIS A 234 -9.57 -9.21 -8.31
CA HIS A 234 -9.64 -10.64 -8.52
C HIS A 234 -10.68 -10.94 -9.59
N ALA A 235 -10.28 -11.66 -10.62
CA ALA A 235 -11.24 -12.22 -11.56
C ALA A 235 -11.95 -13.39 -10.86
N ALA A 236 -13.27 -13.49 -11.02
CA ALA A 236 -13.93 -14.73 -10.67
C ALA A 236 -13.39 -15.83 -11.60
N PRO A 237 -12.95 -16.99 -11.08
CA PRO A 237 -12.60 -18.11 -11.93
C PRO A 237 -13.84 -18.50 -12.75
N ALA A 238 -13.66 -18.85 -14.03
CA ALA A 238 -14.78 -19.19 -14.91
C ALA A 238 -15.47 -20.49 -14.47
N SER A 239 -14.80 -21.30 -13.64
CA SER A 239 -15.36 -22.50 -13.02
C SER A 239 -14.68 -22.87 -11.70
N ALA A 240 -15.33 -23.73 -10.91
CA ALA A 240 -14.74 -24.30 -9.69
C ALA A 240 -13.47 -25.15 -9.97
N ALA A 241 -13.43 -25.82 -11.13
CA ALA A 241 -12.28 -26.62 -11.56
C ALA A 241 -11.03 -25.77 -11.85
N GLU A 242 -11.23 -24.51 -12.26
CA GLU A 242 -10.16 -23.54 -12.47
C GLU A 242 -9.66 -22.93 -11.14
N ARG A 243 -10.55 -22.82 -10.14
CA ARG A 243 -10.23 -22.30 -8.80
C ARG A 243 -9.34 -23.23 -7.98
N PHE A 244 -9.57 -24.53 -8.12
CA PHE A 244 -8.85 -25.58 -7.41
C PHE A 244 -8.46 -26.65 -8.44
N PRO A 245 -7.40 -26.42 -9.23
CA PRO A 245 -6.92 -27.45 -10.13
C PRO A 245 -6.63 -28.71 -9.31
N ALA A 246 -7.15 -29.85 -9.75
CA ALA A 246 -6.83 -31.12 -9.12
C ALA A 246 -5.30 -31.23 -9.04
N PRO A 247 -4.74 -31.71 -7.91
CA PRO A 247 -3.31 -31.92 -7.81
C PRO A 247 -2.88 -32.71 -9.04
N ALA A 248 -1.87 -32.20 -9.76
CA ALA A 248 -1.33 -32.89 -10.91
C ALA A 248 -1.05 -34.32 -10.46
N ALA A 249 -1.57 -35.30 -11.19
CA ALA A 249 -1.25 -36.70 -10.95
C ALA A 249 0.24 -36.86 -11.24
N GLU A 250 1.09 -36.57 -10.25
CA GLU A 250 2.49 -36.90 -10.29
C GLU A 250 2.53 -38.42 -10.42
N GLY A 251 2.88 -38.87 -11.62
CA GLY A 251 2.97 -40.28 -11.94
C GLY A 251 3.92 -40.94 -10.97
N CYS A 252 3.37 -41.73 -10.05
CA CYS A 252 4.06 -42.86 -9.45
C CYS A 252 4.29 -43.91 -10.56
N ALA A 253 5.08 -43.58 -11.57
CA ALA A 253 5.70 -44.56 -12.44
C ALA A 253 6.93 -45.05 -11.68
N GLY A 254 6.76 -46.18 -10.97
CA GLY A 254 7.82 -46.82 -10.21
C GLY A 254 9.03 -47.11 -11.10
N ALA A 255 10.18 -46.60 -10.69
CA ALA A 255 11.47 -47.10 -11.15
C ALA A 255 11.72 -48.48 -10.50
N GLY A 256 11.10 -49.52 -11.06
CA GLY A 256 11.51 -50.90 -10.82
C GLY A 256 12.76 -51.16 -11.65
N GLY A 257 13.93 -50.88 -11.08
CA GLY A 257 15.21 -51.31 -11.64
C GLY A 257 15.42 -52.80 -11.38
N GLU A 258 15.40 -53.59 -12.45
CA GLU A 258 15.96 -54.95 -12.46
C GLU A 258 17.48 -54.82 -12.50
N HIS A 259 18.14 -55.32 -11.45
CA HIS A 259 19.56 -55.65 -11.46
C HIS A 259 19.67 -57.17 -11.51
N GLU A 260 20.08 -57.68 -12.67
CA GLU A 260 20.82 -58.95 -12.83
C GLU A 260 22.25 -58.62 -13.30
#